data_AF-A0A2N0P0F5-F1
#
_entry.id   AF-A0A2N0P0F5-F1
#
_cell.length_a   1.000
_cell.length_b   1.000
_cell.length_c   1.000
_cell.angle_alpha   90.00
_cell.angle_beta   90.00
_cell.angle_gamma   90.00
#
_symmetry.space_group_name_H-M   'P 1'
#
loop_
_entity.id
_entity.type
_entity.pdbx_description
1 polymer ?
#
loop_
_entity_poly.entity_id
_entity_poly.type
_entity_poly.pdbx_seq_one_letter_code
_entity_poly.pdbx_strand_id
1 'polypeptide(L)'
;MPAQLSTILYISNYKESTAPNFFISSATGITRLNENDSIQTFNITIFYPIDPSIPCYIPKLTNGQVLSVNNCKFSLGNNNEI
;
A
#
# COMPACT_ATOMS: atom_id res chain seq x y z
N MET A 1 23.76 -3.18 -7.17
CA MET A 1 22.71 -2.26 -7.65
C MET A 1 21.50 -2.44 -6.75
N PRO A 2 20.94 -1.39 -6.13
CA PRO A 2 19.64 -1.52 -5.49
C PRO A 2 18.62 -1.84 -6.60
N ALA A 3 17.99 -3.01 -6.53
CA ALA A 3 16.97 -3.38 -7.49
C ALA A 3 15.80 -2.40 -7.33
N GLN A 4 15.43 -1.72 -8.41
CA GLN A 4 14.20 -0.95 -8.45
C GLN A 4 13.04 -1.95 -8.35
N LEU A 5 12.52 -2.14 -7.14
CA LEU A 5 11.41 -3.04 -6.86
C LEU A 5 10.12 -2.39 -7.39
N SER A 6 9.73 -2.82 -8.59
CA SER A 6 8.37 -2.69 -9.08
C SER A 6 7.62 -3.97 -8.71
N THR A 7 6.44 -3.84 -8.10
CA THR A 7 5.61 -5.02 -7.81
C THR A 7 4.13 -4.74 -8.06
N ILE A 8 3.39 -5.80 -8.34
CA ILE A 8 1.94 -5.78 -8.49
C ILE A 8 1.34 -6.23 -7.15
N LEU A 9 0.47 -5.40 -6.60
CA LEU A 9 -0.24 -5.66 -5.35
C LEU A 9 -1.73 -5.82 -5.60
N TYR A 10 -2.28 -6.91 -5.11
CA TYR A 10 -3.71 -7.11 -4.92
C TYR A 10 -4.12 -6.50 -3.58
N ILE A 11 -5.05 -5.55 -3.61
CA ILE A 11 -5.46 -4.80 -2.43
C ILE A 11 -6.63 -5.50 -1.74
N SER A 12 -6.49 -5.74 -0.44
CA SER A 12 -7.50 -6.34 0.41
C SER A 12 -7.57 -5.62 1.76
N ASN A 13 -8.60 -5.91 2.54
CA ASN A 13 -8.79 -5.39 3.90
C ASN A 13 -8.68 -3.86 4.03
N TYR A 14 -9.09 -3.13 2.99
CA TYR A 14 -9.15 -1.67 3.01
C TYR A 14 -10.05 -1.19 4.14
N LYS A 15 -9.51 -0.30 4.97
CA LYS A 15 -10.21 0.39 6.06
C LYS A 15 -9.77 1.84 6.06
N GLU A 16 -10.67 2.73 6.43
CA GLU A 16 -10.41 4.16 6.56
C GLU A 16 -10.71 4.60 7.99
N SER A 17 -9.85 5.45 8.54
CA SER A 17 -10.06 6.16 9.79
C SER A 17 -9.83 7.66 9.59
N THR A 18 -10.44 8.47 10.44
CA THR A 18 -10.30 9.93 10.38
C THR A 18 -9.32 10.40 11.44
N ALA A 19 -8.38 11.25 11.05
CA ALA A 19 -7.43 11.93 11.92
C ALA A 19 -7.47 13.45 11.65
N PRO A 20 -6.89 14.29 12.52
CA PRO A 20 -6.77 15.72 12.25
C PRO A 20 -6.10 15.95 10.89
N ASN A 21 -6.80 16.63 9.98
CA ASN A 21 -6.37 17.01 8.63
C ASN A 21 -6.23 15.86 7.60
N PHE A 22 -6.41 14.60 7.99
CA PHE A 22 -6.24 13.45 7.08
C PHE A 22 -7.31 12.37 7.23
N PHE A 23 -7.69 11.74 6.11
CA PHE A 23 -8.22 10.38 6.13
C PHE A 23 -7.04 9.41 6.05
N ILE A 24 -6.87 8.60 7.09
CA ILE A 24 -5.84 7.56 7.14
C ILE A 24 -6.47 6.28 6.60
N SER A 25 -5.96 5.79 5.48
CA SER A 25 -6.37 4.52 4.90
C SER A 25 -5.31 3.46 5.18
N SER A 26 -5.76 2.32 5.71
CA SER A 26 -4.95 1.12 5.87
C SER A 26 -5.45 0.03 4.93
N ALA A 27 -4.55 -0.65 4.24
CA ALA A 27 -4.87 -1.78 3.39
C ALA A 27 -3.77 -2.84 3.42
N THR A 28 -4.11 -4.04 2.97
CA THR A 28 -3.18 -5.15 2.82
C THR A 28 -2.90 -5.36 1.33
N GLY A 29 -1.66 -5.15 0.92
CA GLY A 29 -1.20 -5.45 -0.43
C GLY A 29 -0.62 -6.85 -0.49
N ILE A 30 -1.08 -7.66 -1.44
CA ILE A 30 -0.67 -9.05 -1.58
C ILE A 30 0.02 -9.20 -2.93
N THR A 31 1.21 -9.79 -2.96
CA THR A 31 1.90 -10.14 -4.19
C THR A 31 2.31 -11.60 -4.20
N ARG A 32 2.39 -12.19 -5.39
CA ARG A 32 2.88 -13.55 -5.59
C ARG A 32 4.34 -13.47 -6.00
N LEU A 33 5.22 -14.13 -5.25
CA LEU A 33 6.66 -14.13 -5.47
C LEU A 33 7.09 -15.14 -6.53
N ASN A 34 6.40 -16.27 -6.64
CA ASN A 34 6.76 -17.36 -7.55
C ASN A 34 5.56 -18.25 -7.88
N GLU A 35 5.78 -19.19 -8.81
CA GLU A 35 4.79 -20.18 -9.26
C GLU A 35 4.40 -21.20 -8.17
N ASN A 36 5.14 -21.28 -7.07
CA ASN A 36 4.86 -22.18 -5.94
C ASN A 36 3.90 -21.54 -4.92
N ASP A 37 3.07 -20.59 -5.36
CA ASP A 37 2.11 -19.85 -4.52
C ASP A 37 2.73 -19.16 -3.28
N SER A 38 4.03 -18.85 -3.33
CA SER A 38 4.64 -18.07 -2.26
C SER A 38 4.12 -16.64 -2.33
N ILE A 39 3.45 -16.20 -1.27
CA ILE A 39 2.82 -14.89 -1.16
C ILE A 39 3.67 -14.00 -0.25
N GLN A 40 3.82 -12.73 -0.62
CA GLN A 40 4.31 -11.69 0.25
C GLN A 40 3.21 -10.66 0.50
N THR A 41 3.04 -10.31 1.77
CA THR A 41 2.04 -9.36 2.23
C THR A 41 2.73 -8.07 2.67
N PHE A 42 2.14 -6.94 2.30
CA PHE A 42 2.58 -5.61 2.66
C PHE A 42 1.48 -4.86 3.39
N ASN A 43 1.84 -4.19 4.48
CA ASN A 43 0.94 -3.28 5.18
C ASN A 43 1.03 -1.90 4.54
N ILE A 44 -0.06 -1.46 3.90
CA ILE A 44 -0.13 -0.18 3.22
C ILE A 44 -0.84 0.82 4.13
N THR A 45 -0.20 1.97 4.36
CA THR A 45 -0.82 3.12 5.02
C THR A 45 -0.72 4.33 4.09
N ILE A 46 -1.86 4.98 3.81
CA ILE A 46 -1.94 6.16 2.95
C ILE A 46 -2.64 7.27 3.73
N PHE A 47 -2.13 8.50 3.59
CA PHE A 47 -2.70 9.70 4.18
C PHE A 47 -3.32 10.54 3.07
N TYR A 48 -4.65 10.59 3.02
CA TYR A 48 -5.36 11.48 2.12
C TYR A 48 -5.64 12.79 2.85
N PRO A 49 -5.18 13.96 2.34
CA PRO A 49 -5.52 15.24 2.95
C PRO A 49 -7.03 15.46 2.90
N ILE A 50 -7.61 16.00 3.98
CA ILE A 50 -9.02 16.41 4.01
C ILE A 50 -9.22 17.72 3.23
N ASP A 51 -8.23 18.60 3.28
CA ASP A 51 -8.25 19.88 2.54
C ASP A 51 -8.06 19.62 1.03
N PRO A 52 -9.07 19.95 0.20
CA PRO A 52 -9.02 19.73 -1.24
C PRO A 52 -7.99 20.62 -1.97
N SER A 53 -7.48 21.67 -1.32
CA SER A 53 -6.41 22.52 -1.87
C SER A 53 -5.04 21.83 -1.84
N ILE A 54 -4.88 20.81 -1.00
CA ILE A 54 -3.65 20.03 -0.91
C ILE A 54 -3.70 18.93 -1.98
N PRO A 55 -2.75 18.90 -2.93
CA PRO A 55 -2.77 17.90 -3.98
C PRO A 55 -2.52 16.50 -3.42
N CYS A 56 -3.37 15.54 -3.82
CA CYS A 56 -3.17 14.12 -3.56
C CYS A 56 -3.14 13.37 -4.89
N TYR A 57 -2.00 12.73 -5.18
CA TYR A 57 -1.78 12.03 -6.45
C TYR A 57 -2.09 10.53 -6.39
N ILE A 58 -2.49 10.04 -5.22
CA ILE A 58 -2.87 8.65 -5.01
C ILE A 58 -4.40 8.59 -5.05
N PRO A 59 -5.02 7.83 -5.96
CA PRO A 59 -6.46 7.65 -5.94
C PRO A 59 -6.87 6.84 -4.71
N LYS A 60 -8.09 7.07 -4.19
CA LYS A 60 -8.61 6.26 -3.08
C LYS A 60 -8.60 4.78 -3.44
N LEU A 61 -8.10 3.96 -2.51
CA LEU A 61 -8.02 2.52 -2.69
C LEU A 61 -9.38 1.85 -2.52
N THR A 62 -9.54 0.71 -3.18
CA THR A 62 -10.72 -0.16 -3.04
C THR A 62 -10.29 -1.62 -2.90
N ASN A 63 -11.12 -2.42 -2.23
CA ASN A 63 -10.88 -3.86 -2.13
C ASN A 63 -10.99 -4.53 -3.50
N GLY A 64 -10.09 -5.46 -3.79
CA GLY A 64 -9.99 -6.14 -5.08
C GLY A 64 -9.26 -5.33 -6.15
N GLN A 65 -8.83 -4.10 -5.84
CA GLN A 65 -8.03 -3.30 -6.75
C GLN A 65 -6.64 -3.92 -6.96
N VAL A 66 -6.12 -3.80 -8.18
CA VAL A 66 -4.74 -4.16 -8.51
C VAL A 66 -3.93 -2.90 -8.71
N LEU A 67 -2.81 -2.78 -8.01
CA LEU A 67 -1.91 -1.64 -8.10
C LEU A 67 -0.53 -2.09 -8.58
N SER A 68 0.05 -1.34 -9.52
CA SER A 68 1.49 -1.36 -9.75
C SER A 68 2.12 -0.29 -8.86
N VAL A 69 3.01 -0.71 -7.97
CA VAL A 69 3.75 0.18 -7.08
C VAL A 69 5.21 0.20 -7.49
N ASN A 70 5.74 1.41 -7.63
CA ASN A 70 7.11 1.68 -8.04
C ASN A 70 7.74 2.68 -7.07
N ASN A 71 9.04 2.55 -6.83
CA ASN A 71 9.82 3.48 -6.01
C ASN A 71 9.26 3.67 -4.59
N CYS A 72 8.62 2.63 -4.03
CA CYS A 72 8.10 2.68 -2.67
C CYS A 72 9.23 2.55 -1.65
N LYS A 73 9.10 3.27 -0.54
CA LYS A 73 9.93 3.07 0.65
C LYS A 73 9.36 1.88 1.43
N PHE A 74 10.12 0.81 1.50
CA PHE A 74 9.82 -0.35 2.32
C PHE A 74 10.51 -0.20 3.68
N SER A 75 9.85 -0.62 4.76
CA SER A 75 10.43 -0.63 6.10
C SER A 75 10.11 -1.97 6.77
N LEU A 76 11.13 -2.65 7.29
CA LEU A 76 10.90 -3.87 8.06
C LEU A 76 10.03 -3.56 9.28
N GLY A 77 8.93 -4.30 9.41
CA GLY A 77 8.14 -4.39 10.63
C GLY A 77 8.80 -5.29 11.67
N ASN A 78 8.26 -5.28 12.89
CA ASN A 78 8.81 -6.00 14.04
C ASN A 78 8.88 -7.54 13.87
N ASN A 79 8.21 -8.10 12.86
CA ASN A 79 8.12 -9.56 12.62
C ASN A 79 8.92 -10.03 11.39
N ASN A 80 9.89 -9.25 10.89
CA ASN A 80 10.56 -9.48 9.60
C ASN A 80 9.65 -9.45 8.36
N GLU A 81 8.42 -8.95 8.52
CA GLU A 81 7.52 -8.62 7.43
C GLU A 81 7.90 -7.23 6.87
N ILE A 82 7.74 -7.04 5.56
CA ILE A 82 8.05 -5.78 4.86
C ILE A 82 6.78 -4.95 4.67
#